data_AF-A0A9Q1I9L7-F1
#
_entry.id   AF-A0A9Q1I9L7-F1
#
_cell.length_a   1.000
_cell.length_b   1.000
_cell.length_c   1.000
_cell.angle_alpha   90.00
_cell.angle_beta   90.00
_cell.angle_gamma   90.00
#
_symmetry.space_group_name_H-M   'P 1'
#
loop_
_entity.id
_entity.type
_entity.pdbx_description
1 polymer ?
#
loop_
_entity_poly.entity_id
_entity_poly.type
_entity_poly.pdbx_seq_one_letter_code
_entity_poly.pdbx_strand_id
1 'polypeptide(L)'
;MQNMSLSIKRHGDCGSPKPGSHFLGRFQDRVVWILVLERGFGYCCLNIKGLELQETSCHTAEARRVDEVFETAFESPEGLGRGTAVNLHWGNVLTPCASLPVRVYSDARSVLTGIIDSHDNLRQLREDFLKVLVWVLLQHCVKRRKAFAGSAAGEGRKPQSARTQSCVEPSAARSKTSSLKPRRESPSLNSFSDWSDEDDLFGPQPARRTAAQVNAGAPGSRTELQTGPSLPGSVEIDSLFGDVALSALRPLQPLGLGLPAADKGRGPESLGLPVAALPRLNFSSRHSELLNLPSGWRSAPLPAPRLQQARHFFPEEWFRFALGRVELAGQGDCPQEVAEALQLDEGLRELHAQVALSCFISLGAESSVTSPSYVYRVYCGDVPWTEGLDWLTANAELFQLTLKAFRYSFKLLFDQASLGAVESPEELLSTLEDYERDWYIGLVSERGWQEAVLQEKPYLFSLGHDLTMGTYTGRMLTLQEMLVQVGRLNREGVRGQWANLSWELLYATNDDEERYSIQAHPVLLRNLTVQAADPPLGYPIYSSAPVHLPCL
;
A
#
# COMPACT_ATOMS: atom_id res chain seq x y z
N MET A 1 8.66 -14.34 -6.15
CA MET A 1 8.16 -15.25 -7.22
C MET A 1 9.25 -15.73 -8.19
N GLN A 2 10.22 -14.90 -8.61
CA GLN A 2 11.34 -15.35 -9.46
C GLN A 2 12.12 -16.54 -8.85
N ASN A 3 12.28 -16.57 -7.52
CA ASN A 3 12.98 -17.67 -6.83
C ASN A 3 12.28 -19.03 -6.91
N MET A 4 10.94 -19.08 -6.94
CA MET A 4 10.18 -20.33 -7.07
C MET A 4 10.45 -21.03 -8.40
N SER A 5 10.57 -20.23 -9.46
CA SER A 5 10.84 -20.72 -10.82
C SER A 5 12.27 -21.21 -11.04
N LEU A 6 13.25 -20.64 -10.33
CA LEU A 6 14.63 -21.11 -10.31
C LEU A 6 14.78 -22.40 -9.48
N SER A 7 14.01 -22.54 -8.39
CA SER A 7 14.03 -23.75 -7.54
C SER A 7 13.37 -24.96 -8.20
N ILE A 8 12.27 -24.79 -8.97
CA ILE A 8 11.67 -25.87 -9.80
C ILE A 8 12.71 -26.50 -10.73
N LYS A 9 13.71 -25.72 -11.16
CA LYS A 9 14.79 -26.15 -12.06
C LYS A 9 15.98 -26.78 -11.33
N ARG A 10 16.36 -26.28 -10.13
CA ARG A 10 17.52 -26.80 -9.38
C ARG A 10 17.30 -28.20 -8.81
N HIS A 11 16.06 -28.59 -8.52
CA HIS A 11 15.79 -29.85 -7.83
C HIS A 11 15.47 -31.04 -8.75
N GLY A 12 15.35 -30.89 -10.07
CA GLY A 12 15.17 -32.04 -10.99
C GLY A 12 13.87 -32.86 -10.83
N ASP A 13 13.18 -32.72 -9.71
CA ASP A 13 12.05 -33.56 -9.27
C ASP A 13 10.73 -33.26 -9.99
N CYS A 14 10.57 -32.09 -10.60
CA CYS A 14 9.36 -31.75 -11.37
C CYS A 14 9.38 -32.23 -12.84
N GLY A 15 10.47 -32.88 -13.28
CA GLY A 15 10.71 -33.25 -14.67
C GLY A 15 10.95 -32.04 -15.60
N SER A 16 11.13 -32.26 -16.91
CA SER A 16 11.29 -31.18 -17.88
C SER A 16 9.92 -30.56 -18.24
N PRO A 17 9.58 -29.34 -17.78
CA PRO A 17 8.32 -28.70 -18.17
C PRO A 17 8.22 -28.56 -19.70
N LYS A 18 7.08 -28.96 -20.25
CA LYS A 18 6.73 -28.75 -21.68
C LYS A 18 5.84 -27.51 -21.80
N PRO A 19 5.82 -26.81 -22.94
CA PRO A 19 4.80 -25.78 -23.21
C PRO A 19 3.39 -26.30 -22.93
N GLY A 20 2.55 -25.48 -22.29
CA GLY A 20 1.21 -25.87 -21.83
C GLY A 20 1.22 -26.75 -20.57
N SER A 21 2.33 -26.84 -19.83
CA SER A 21 2.35 -27.46 -18.50
C SER A 21 1.86 -26.47 -17.45
N HIS A 22 1.08 -26.99 -16.50
CA HIS A 22 0.50 -26.23 -15.40
C HIS A 22 1.04 -26.75 -14.08
N PHE A 23 1.43 -25.83 -13.20
CA PHE A 23 1.83 -26.12 -11.83
C PHE A 23 1.01 -25.28 -10.86
N LEU A 24 0.79 -25.85 -9.68
CA LEU A 24 0.10 -25.22 -8.57
C LEU A 24 1.07 -25.13 -7.41
N GLY A 25 1.35 -23.91 -6.96
CA GLY A 25 2.07 -23.61 -5.73
C GLY A 25 1.09 -23.29 -4.61
N ARG A 26 1.34 -23.85 -3.43
CA ARG A 26 0.55 -23.62 -2.23
C ARG A 26 1.47 -23.23 -1.07
N PHE A 27 1.10 -22.16 -0.37
CA PHE A 27 1.71 -21.77 0.90
C PHE A 27 0.72 -20.92 1.71
N GLN A 28 0.64 -21.12 3.03
CA GLN A 28 -0.29 -20.43 3.93
C GLN A 28 -1.75 -20.48 3.46
N ASP A 29 -2.33 -19.37 3.01
CA ASP A 29 -3.67 -19.21 2.44
C ASP A 29 -3.62 -18.88 0.92
N ARG A 30 -2.41 -18.81 0.35
CA ARG A 30 -2.19 -18.39 -1.03
C ARG A 30 -2.05 -19.57 -1.97
N VAL A 31 -2.60 -19.38 -3.17
CA VAL A 31 -2.50 -20.31 -4.28
C VAL A 31 -1.90 -19.58 -5.48
N VAL A 32 -0.83 -20.15 -6.02
CA VAL A 32 -0.11 -19.61 -7.17
C VAL A 32 -0.23 -20.59 -8.33
N TRP A 33 -0.76 -20.15 -9.45
CA TRP A 33 -0.83 -20.96 -10.66
C TRP A 33 0.31 -20.56 -11.60
N ILE A 34 1.06 -21.54 -12.10
CA ILE A 34 2.20 -21.31 -12.99
C ILE A 34 1.95 -22.05 -14.30
N LEU A 35 1.83 -21.29 -15.38
CA LEU A 35 1.70 -21.80 -16.74
C LEU A 35 3.03 -21.64 -17.48
N VAL A 36 3.51 -22.73 -18.09
CA VAL A 36 4.64 -22.71 -19.02
C VAL A 36 4.14 -22.31 -20.39
N LEU A 37 4.42 -21.08 -20.81
CA LEU A 37 4.00 -20.53 -22.10
C LEU A 37 4.85 -21.10 -23.24
N GLU A 38 6.16 -20.97 -23.11
CA GLU A 38 7.14 -21.40 -24.11
C GLU A 38 8.40 -21.93 -23.43
N ARG A 39 9.10 -22.81 -24.15
CA ARG A 39 10.40 -23.33 -23.74
C ARG A 39 11.26 -23.51 -24.97
N GLY A 40 12.46 -22.91 -24.93
CA GLY A 40 13.47 -23.07 -25.96
C GLY A 40 14.80 -23.58 -25.40
N PHE A 41 15.82 -23.57 -26.24
CA PHE A 41 17.18 -23.92 -25.84
C PHE A 41 17.74 -22.79 -24.97
N GLY A 42 17.82 -23.01 -23.66
CA GLY A 42 18.37 -22.01 -22.73
C GLY A 42 17.35 -20.99 -22.20
N TYR A 43 16.05 -21.14 -22.46
CA TYR A 43 15.04 -20.31 -21.80
C TYR A 43 13.70 -21.03 -21.55
N CYS A 44 12.95 -20.51 -20.58
CA CYS A 44 11.56 -20.88 -20.29
C CYS A 44 10.79 -19.61 -19.99
N CYS A 45 9.63 -19.42 -20.64
CA CYS A 45 8.75 -18.31 -20.31
C CYS A 45 7.54 -18.81 -19.54
N LEU A 46 7.25 -18.16 -18.42
CA LEU A 46 6.17 -18.52 -17.51
C LEU A 46 5.15 -17.39 -17.43
N ASN A 47 3.89 -17.74 -17.26
CA ASN A 47 2.87 -16.86 -16.73
C ASN A 47 2.54 -17.31 -15.30
N ILE A 48 2.63 -16.38 -14.35
CA ILE A 48 2.38 -16.65 -12.94
C ILE A 48 1.11 -15.91 -12.56
N LYS A 49 0.13 -16.63 -12.03
CA LYS A 49 -1.14 -16.09 -11.60
C LYS A 49 -1.35 -16.29 -10.11
N GLY A 50 -1.89 -15.27 -9.45
CA GLY A 50 -2.43 -15.39 -8.10
C GLY A 50 -3.91 -15.74 -8.18
N LEU A 51 -4.33 -16.77 -7.47
CA LEU A 51 -5.75 -17.13 -7.33
C LEU A 51 -6.31 -16.59 -6.01
N GLU A 52 -7.63 -16.56 -5.87
CA GLU A 52 -8.30 -15.96 -4.69
C GLU A 52 -7.96 -16.59 -3.36
N LEU A 53 -8.12 -15.76 -2.33
CA LEU A 53 -8.36 -16.20 -0.96
C LEU A 53 -9.87 -16.43 -0.74
N GLN A 54 -10.31 -17.69 -0.86
CA GLN A 54 -11.41 -18.29 -0.08
C GLN A 54 -12.70 -17.48 0.16
N GLU A 55 -13.30 -16.83 -0.85
CA GLU A 55 -14.59 -16.14 -0.64
C GLU A 55 -15.82 -17.05 -0.75
N THR A 56 -15.69 -18.18 -1.44
CA THR A 56 -16.77 -19.16 -1.59
C THR A 56 -16.42 -20.50 -0.97
N SER A 57 -17.43 -21.15 -0.37
CA SER A 57 -17.30 -22.46 0.26
C SER A 57 -16.72 -23.53 -0.68
N CYS A 58 -16.94 -23.37 -1.99
CA CYS A 58 -16.47 -24.27 -3.02
C CYS A 58 -14.97 -24.10 -3.33
N HIS A 59 -14.43 -22.88 -3.40
CA HIS A 59 -12.98 -22.65 -3.51
C HIS A 59 -12.24 -23.16 -2.26
N THR A 60 -12.81 -22.96 -1.08
CA THR A 60 -12.26 -23.49 0.18
C THR A 60 -12.20 -25.01 0.19
N ALA A 61 -13.21 -25.70 -0.35
CA ALA A 61 -13.21 -27.15 -0.47
C ALA A 61 -12.10 -27.66 -1.40
N GLU A 62 -11.86 -27.00 -2.53
CA GLU A 62 -10.78 -27.37 -3.46
C GLU A 62 -9.40 -27.04 -2.89
N ALA A 63 -9.23 -25.89 -2.24
CA ALA A 63 -7.98 -25.53 -1.56
C ALA A 63 -7.64 -26.53 -0.44
N ARG A 64 -8.63 -26.92 0.39
CA ARG A 64 -8.45 -27.98 1.39
C ARG A 64 -8.02 -29.30 0.77
N ARG A 65 -8.56 -29.64 -0.40
CA ARG A 65 -8.16 -30.84 -1.12
C ARG A 65 -6.71 -30.77 -1.62
N VAL A 66 -6.24 -29.60 -2.03
CA VAL A 66 -4.82 -29.38 -2.35
C VAL A 66 -3.95 -29.58 -1.11
N ASP A 67 -4.38 -29.05 0.04
CA ASP A 67 -3.67 -29.19 1.31
C ASP A 67 -3.56 -30.68 1.71
N GLU A 68 -4.66 -31.45 1.68
CA GLU A 68 -4.67 -32.90 1.95
C GLU A 68 -3.66 -33.67 1.06
N VAL A 69 -3.61 -33.33 -0.23
CA VAL A 69 -2.73 -33.96 -1.22
C VAL A 69 -1.25 -33.68 -0.91
N PHE A 70 -0.93 -32.46 -0.47
CA PHE A 70 0.43 -32.08 -0.13
C PHE A 70 0.85 -32.56 1.26
N GLU A 71 0.00 -32.49 2.27
CA GLU A 71 0.25 -33.06 3.61
C GLU A 71 0.57 -34.56 3.50
N THR A 72 -0.23 -35.30 2.72
CA THR A 72 0.00 -36.74 2.48
C THR A 72 1.36 -37.00 1.82
N ALA A 73 1.81 -36.10 0.93
CA ALA A 73 3.04 -36.28 0.16
C ALA A 73 4.31 -35.79 0.88
N PHE A 74 4.20 -34.76 1.71
CA PHE A 74 5.36 -34.03 2.26
C PHE A 74 5.44 -34.05 3.79
N GLU A 75 4.37 -34.39 4.53
CA GLU A 75 4.30 -34.22 6.00
C GLU A 75 4.10 -35.54 6.77
N SER A 76 4.14 -36.70 6.09
CA SER A 76 3.90 -38.00 6.75
C SER A 76 4.86 -38.26 7.93
N PRO A 77 4.35 -38.55 9.15
CA PRO A 77 5.11 -38.47 10.42
C PRO A 77 5.98 -39.67 10.77
N GLU A 78 6.30 -40.58 9.85
CA GLU A 78 7.14 -41.73 10.17
C GLU A 78 8.45 -41.71 9.38
N GLY A 79 9.56 -41.58 10.11
CA GLY A 79 10.93 -41.70 9.63
C GLY A 79 11.31 -43.10 9.13
N LEU A 80 10.49 -43.70 8.27
CA LEU A 80 10.89 -44.77 7.37
C LEU A 80 11.03 -44.18 5.97
N GLY A 81 12.29 -44.04 5.53
CA GLY A 81 12.66 -43.80 4.14
C GLY A 81 12.25 -44.94 3.20
N ARG A 82 10.94 -45.16 3.06
CA ARG A 82 10.32 -45.98 2.03
C ARG A 82 9.18 -45.16 1.44
N GLY A 83 9.49 -44.47 0.36
CA GLY A 83 8.47 -43.85 -0.48
C GLY A 83 7.45 -44.90 -0.91
N THR A 84 6.22 -44.76 -0.46
CA THR A 84 5.09 -45.16 -1.28
C THR A 84 5.11 -44.26 -2.50
N ALA A 85 5.87 -44.66 -3.52
CA ALA A 85 5.93 -44.06 -4.86
C ALA A 85 4.60 -44.19 -5.64
N VAL A 86 3.50 -44.45 -4.93
CA VAL A 86 2.16 -44.56 -5.48
C VAL A 86 1.46 -43.29 -5.05
N ASN A 87 1.15 -42.43 -6.03
CA ASN A 87 0.24 -41.33 -5.81
C ASN A 87 -1.08 -41.91 -5.27
N LEU A 88 -1.34 -41.76 -3.97
CA LEU A 88 -2.57 -42.18 -3.29
C LEU A 88 -3.80 -41.50 -3.89
N HIS A 89 -3.56 -40.46 -4.68
CA HIS A 89 -4.54 -39.69 -5.42
C HIS A 89 -4.34 -39.81 -6.94
N TRP A 90 -4.16 -41.03 -7.45
CA TRP A 90 -4.00 -41.30 -8.90
C TRP A 90 -5.13 -40.74 -9.79
N GLY A 91 -6.32 -40.52 -9.22
CA GLY A 91 -7.47 -39.88 -9.89
C GLY A 91 -7.50 -38.35 -9.76
N ASN A 92 -6.67 -37.74 -8.91
CA ASN A 92 -6.62 -36.28 -8.78
C ASN A 92 -5.91 -35.65 -9.99
N VAL A 93 -6.37 -34.47 -10.38
CA VAL A 93 -5.73 -33.64 -11.40
C VAL A 93 -4.33 -33.18 -10.95
N LEU A 94 -4.08 -33.09 -9.64
CA LEU A 94 -2.86 -32.60 -9.03
C LEU A 94 -1.94 -33.76 -8.62
N THR A 95 -0.69 -33.72 -9.08
CA THR A 95 0.38 -34.62 -8.67
C THR A 95 1.45 -33.83 -7.92
N PRO A 96 1.70 -34.12 -6.62
CA PRO A 96 2.79 -33.49 -5.86
C PRO A 96 4.14 -33.65 -6.56
N CYS A 97 4.99 -32.62 -6.51
CA CYS A 97 6.29 -32.65 -7.16
C CYS A 97 7.44 -32.30 -6.22
N ALA A 98 7.37 -31.14 -5.54
CA ALA A 98 8.46 -30.69 -4.67
C ALA A 98 7.97 -29.71 -3.61
N SER A 99 8.71 -29.59 -2.52
CA SER A 99 8.60 -28.49 -1.57
C SER A 99 9.84 -27.61 -1.70
N LEU A 100 9.66 -26.34 -2.07
CA LEU A 100 10.76 -25.46 -2.46
C LEU A 100 10.87 -24.27 -1.49
N PRO A 101 12.06 -23.95 -0.98
CA PRO A 101 12.26 -22.70 -0.25
C PRO A 101 12.13 -21.53 -1.23
N VAL A 102 11.22 -20.62 -0.93
CA VAL A 102 10.99 -19.41 -1.72
C VAL A 102 10.93 -18.22 -0.77
N ARG A 103 11.68 -17.17 -1.11
CA ARG A 103 11.55 -15.87 -0.44
C ARG A 103 10.21 -15.23 -0.82
N VAL A 104 9.30 -15.13 0.15
CA VAL A 104 7.94 -14.59 0.02
C VAL A 104 7.53 -13.84 1.28
N TYR A 105 6.49 -13.01 1.18
CA TYR A 105 5.91 -12.37 2.36
C TYR A 105 4.95 -13.32 3.05
N SER A 106 5.16 -13.58 4.34
CA SER A 106 4.14 -14.13 5.22
C SER A 106 3.15 -13.04 5.63
N ASP A 107 1.87 -13.36 5.69
CA ASP A 107 0.80 -12.43 6.06
C ASP A 107 0.27 -12.74 7.47
N ALA A 108 0.42 -11.79 8.40
CA ALA A 108 -0.11 -11.89 9.75
C ALA A 108 -1.17 -10.81 9.96
N ARG A 109 -2.35 -11.22 10.44
CA ARG A 109 -3.45 -10.31 10.77
C ARG A 109 -3.78 -10.44 12.25
N SER A 110 -3.90 -9.31 12.93
CA SER A 110 -4.22 -9.23 14.36
C SER A 110 -5.43 -8.34 14.57
N VAL A 111 -6.40 -8.81 15.35
CA VAL A 111 -7.52 -7.96 15.81
C VAL A 111 -7.01 -7.08 16.94
N LEU A 112 -7.29 -5.78 16.89
CA LEU A 112 -6.73 -4.78 17.80
C LEU A 112 -7.64 -4.44 18.99
N THR A 113 -8.69 -5.22 19.21
CA THR A 113 -9.59 -5.05 20.34
C THR A 113 -8.82 -5.12 21.65
N GLY A 114 -9.00 -4.11 22.50
CA GLY A 114 -8.24 -3.96 23.75
C GLY A 114 -6.84 -3.37 23.61
N ILE A 115 -6.31 -3.22 22.38
CA ILE A 115 -5.10 -2.46 22.11
C ILE A 115 -5.47 -1.01 21.77
N ILE A 116 -6.23 -0.81 20.69
CA ILE A 116 -6.61 0.52 20.20
C ILE A 116 -7.72 1.18 21.04
N ASP A 117 -8.50 0.36 21.75
CA ASP A 117 -9.61 0.82 22.60
C ASP A 117 -9.16 1.14 24.04
N SER A 118 -7.94 0.76 24.41
CA SER A 118 -7.41 0.97 25.76
C SER A 118 -7.04 2.44 25.96
N HIS A 119 -7.57 3.05 27.03
CA HIS A 119 -7.31 4.44 27.38
C HIS A 119 -5.82 4.69 27.72
N ASP A 120 -5.14 3.72 28.32
CA ASP A 120 -3.73 3.83 28.65
C ASP A 120 -2.87 3.79 27.39
N ASN A 121 -3.21 2.92 26.43
CA ASN A 121 -2.55 2.86 25.13
C ASN A 121 -2.77 4.15 24.32
N LEU A 122 -3.98 4.68 24.30
CA LEU A 122 -4.27 5.95 23.62
C LEU A 122 -3.51 7.14 24.25
N ARG A 123 -3.33 7.12 25.57
CA ARG A 123 -2.47 8.09 26.26
C ARG A 123 -1.00 7.93 25.85
N GLN A 124 -0.50 6.70 25.82
CA GLN A 124 0.87 6.39 25.42
C GLN A 124 1.14 6.82 23.96
N LEU A 125 0.22 6.53 23.05
CA LEU A 125 0.28 6.95 21.64
C LEU A 125 0.48 8.46 21.51
N ARG A 126 -0.27 9.24 22.31
CA ARG A 126 -0.16 10.70 22.33
C ARG A 126 1.21 11.17 22.82
N GLU A 127 1.73 10.55 23.88
CA GLU A 127 3.05 10.89 24.45
C GLU A 127 4.20 10.54 23.49
N ASP A 128 4.12 9.36 22.86
CA ASP A 128 5.13 8.92 21.92
C ASP A 128 5.05 9.65 20.58
N PHE A 129 3.86 10.12 20.17
CA PHE A 129 3.70 10.88 18.93
C PHE A 129 4.60 12.11 18.84
N LEU A 130 4.70 12.90 19.90
CA LEU A 130 5.60 14.06 19.89
C LEU A 130 7.08 13.65 19.84
N LYS A 131 7.47 12.57 20.53
CA LYS A 131 8.85 12.05 20.49
C LYS A 131 9.22 11.63 19.07
N VAL A 132 8.35 10.86 18.44
CA VAL A 132 8.52 10.36 17.07
C VAL A 132 8.50 11.51 16.07
N LEU A 133 7.58 12.47 16.19
CA LEU A 133 7.49 13.62 15.30
C LEU A 133 8.77 14.46 15.31
N VAL A 134 9.28 14.76 16.51
CA VAL A 134 10.54 15.49 16.67
C VAL A 134 11.69 14.74 16.01
N TRP A 135 11.79 13.43 16.21
CA TRP A 135 12.82 12.61 15.57
C TRP A 135 12.68 12.62 14.04
N VAL A 136 11.47 12.47 13.50
CA VAL A 136 11.18 12.53 12.05
C VAL A 136 11.60 13.88 11.46
N LEU A 137 11.30 15.00 12.14
CA LEU A 137 11.69 16.34 11.70
C LEU A 137 13.23 16.52 11.68
N LEU A 138 13.93 16.03 12.71
CA LEU A 138 15.39 16.05 12.76
C LEU A 138 16.00 15.23 11.62
N GLN A 139 15.52 14.01 11.41
CA GLN A 139 15.98 13.14 10.31
C GLN A 139 15.71 13.76 8.94
N HIS A 140 14.57 14.42 8.77
CA HIS A 140 14.26 15.14 7.55
C HIS A 140 15.30 16.24 7.26
N CYS A 141 15.65 17.06 8.25
CA CYS A 141 16.69 18.09 8.10
C CYS A 141 18.05 17.48 7.67
N VAL A 142 18.46 16.38 8.32
CA VAL A 142 19.72 15.68 8.00
C VAL A 142 19.69 15.12 6.57
N LYS A 143 18.60 14.47 6.16
CA LYS A 143 18.46 13.90 4.81
C LYS A 143 18.45 14.97 3.72
N ARG A 144 17.73 16.08 3.94
CA ARG A 144 17.68 17.20 3.01
C ARG A 144 19.07 17.79 2.76
N ARG A 145 19.90 17.87 3.80
CA ARG A 145 21.30 18.28 3.67
C ARG A 145 22.13 17.27 2.88
N LYS A 146 22.05 15.97 3.19
CA LYS A 146 22.79 14.93 2.47
C LYS A 146 22.48 14.96 0.96
N ALA A 147 21.21 15.19 0.59
CA ALA A 147 20.80 15.38 -0.80
C ALA A 147 21.43 16.64 -1.44
N PHE A 148 21.45 17.78 -0.73
CA PHE A 148 22.05 19.02 -1.23
C PHE A 148 23.58 18.92 -1.40
N ALA A 149 24.26 18.29 -0.44
CA ALA A 149 25.72 18.05 -0.52
C ALA A 149 26.09 17.09 -1.66
N GLY A 150 25.28 16.05 -1.90
CA GLY A 150 25.47 15.13 -3.03
C GLY A 150 25.28 15.79 -4.39
N SER A 151 24.34 16.74 -4.50
CA SER A 151 24.11 17.52 -5.73
C SER A 151 25.28 18.47 -6.05
N ALA A 152 25.81 19.17 -5.03
CA ALA A 152 26.94 20.10 -5.19
C ALA A 152 28.28 19.40 -5.54
N ALA A 153 28.47 18.14 -5.15
CA ALA A 153 29.64 17.35 -5.52
C ALA A 153 29.58 16.82 -6.99
N GLY A 154 28.41 16.87 -7.64
CA GLY A 154 28.18 16.41 -9.00
C GLY A 154 28.56 17.40 -10.12
N GLU A 155 28.77 18.68 -9.80
CA GLU A 155 29.07 19.74 -10.79
C GLU A 155 30.58 19.91 -11.11
N GLY A 156 31.41 18.93 -10.73
CA GLY A 156 32.85 18.92 -10.93
C GLY A 156 33.37 18.24 -12.21
N ARG A 157 32.53 17.89 -13.20
CA ARG A 157 33.00 17.35 -14.50
C ARG A 157 32.97 18.43 -15.58
N LYS A 158 34.16 18.94 -15.91
CA LYS A 158 34.42 19.86 -17.03
C LYS A 158 33.79 19.36 -18.34
N PRO A 159 33.22 20.24 -19.18
CA PRO A 159 32.70 19.89 -20.49
C PRO A 159 33.87 19.66 -21.47
N GLN A 160 34.05 18.42 -21.94
CA GLN A 160 34.95 18.15 -23.06
C GLN A 160 34.21 18.40 -24.37
N SER A 161 34.56 19.54 -24.99
CA SER A 161 34.75 19.75 -26.43
C SER A 161 33.91 18.90 -27.38
N ALA A 162 32.82 19.48 -27.87
CA ALA A 162 32.20 19.10 -29.12
C ALA A 162 33.19 19.35 -30.29
N ARG A 163 33.59 18.28 -30.98
CA ARG A 163 34.18 18.33 -32.32
C ARG A 163 33.36 17.43 -33.26
N THR A 164 32.51 18.11 -34.04
CA THR A 164 32.26 17.92 -35.46
C THR A 164 32.25 16.48 -36.01
N GLN A 165 31.06 15.99 -36.37
CA GLN A 165 30.91 15.13 -37.54
C GLN A 165 29.61 15.48 -38.28
N SER A 166 29.80 15.80 -39.55
CA SER A 166 28.87 16.38 -40.50
C SER A 166 27.82 15.40 -41.01
N CYS A 167 26.61 15.91 -41.17
CA CYS A 167 25.50 15.32 -41.91
C CYS A 167 25.87 15.15 -43.40
N VAL A 168 25.60 13.97 -43.97
CA VAL A 168 25.59 13.74 -45.42
C VAL A 168 24.26 13.08 -45.78
N GLU A 169 23.45 13.80 -46.54
CA GLU A 169 22.26 13.31 -47.23
C GLU A 169 22.61 12.26 -48.30
N PRO A 170 21.61 11.48 -48.74
CA PRO A 170 21.37 11.44 -50.17
C PRO A 170 19.89 11.63 -50.57
N SER A 171 19.65 12.77 -51.21
CA SER A 171 18.95 12.99 -52.49
C SER A 171 17.91 11.97 -52.94
N ALA A 172 16.69 12.50 -53.10
CA ALA A 172 15.57 11.93 -53.83
C ALA A 172 15.85 11.67 -55.33
N ALA A 173 15.21 10.62 -55.87
CA ALA A 173 14.85 10.55 -57.28
C ALA A 173 13.42 9.95 -57.42
N ARG A 174 12.58 10.73 -58.10
CA ARG A 174 11.15 10.55 -58.42
C ARG A 174 10.87 9.42 -59.42
N SER A 175 9.57 9.05 -59.46
CA SER A 175 8.69 8.61 -60.57
C SER A 175 8.24 7.14 -60.47
N LYS A 176 6.98 6.74 -60.72
CA LYS A 176 5.70 7.36 -61.13
C LYS A 176 4.61 6.25 -60.98
N THR A 177 3.36 6.64 -60.63
CA THR A 177 2.04 6.05 -61.02
C THR A 177 1.79 4.53 -60.82
N SER A 178 0.65 4.01 -60.36
CA SER A 178 -0.74 4.34 -60.71
C SER A 178 -1.75 3.72 -59.72
N SER A 179 -2.87 4.42 -59.60
CA SER A 179 -4.18 4.06 -59.03
C SER A 179 -4.70 2.65 -59.32
N LEU A 180 -5.51 2.11 -58.40
CA LEU A 180 -6.85 1.53 -58.65
C LEU A 180 -7.61 1.35 -57.31
N LYS A 181 -8.78 2.01 -57.20
CA LYS A 181 -9.89 1.63 -56.29
C LYS A 181 -10.85 0.74 -57.09
N PRO A 182 -11.66 -0.12 -56.44
CA PRO A 182 -13.09 0.23 -56.24
C PRO A 182 -13.56 -0.10 -54.79
N ARG A 183 -14.32 0.76 -54.11
CA ARG A 183 -15.79 1.01 -54.15
C ARG A 183 -16.54 0.00 -53.24
N ARG A 184 -16.91 0.43 -52.02
CA ARG A 184 -18.26 0.85 -51.54
C ARG A 184 -19.22 -0.34 -51.53
N GLU A 185 -19.78 -0.74 -50.39
CA GLU A 185 -21.05 -0.20 -49.88
C GLU A 185 -21.26 -0.51 -48.38
N SER A 186 -21.75 0.48 -47.64
CA SER A 186 -22.59 0.32 -46.45
C SER A 186 -24.05 0.36 -46.90
N PRO A 187 -25.01 -0.25 -46.18
CA PRO A 187 -25.84 0.51 -45.23
C PRO A 187 -26.06 -0.29 -43.91
N SER A 188 -25.92 0.30 -42.72
CA SER A 188 -26.84 1.20 -42.00
C SER A 188 -28.17 0.57 -41.57
N LEU A 189 -28.44 0.66 -40.26
CA LEU A 189 -29.66 1.13 -39.56
C LEU A 189 -29.81 0.30 -38.28
N ASN A 190 -29.54 0.93 -37.14
CA ASN A 190 -30.53 1.48 -36.19
C ASN A 190 -30.79 0.44 -35.10
N SER A 191 -30.32 0.68 -33.90
CA SER A 191 -30.84 1.61 -32.89
C SER A 191 -31.49 0.78 -31.81
N PHE A 192 -31.32 1.22 -30.57
CA PHE A 192 -32.19 1.08 -29.39
C PHE A 192 -31.32 0.84 -28.17
N SER A 193 -31.22 1.91 -27.35
CA SER A 193 -31.61 1.93 -25.93
C SER A 193 -30.63 1.12 -25.07
N ASP A 194 -29.71 1.75 -24.34
CA ASP A 194 -29.99 2.46 -23.08
C ASP A 194 -30.87 1.60 -22.18
N TRP A 195 -30.24 0.60 -21.56
CA TRP A 195 -30.79 -0.21 -20.48
C TRP A 195 -30.10 0.24 -19.20
N SER A 196 -30.80 1.13 -18.50
CA SER A 196 -30.63 1.35 -17.07
C SER A 196 -31.47 0.28 -16.36
N ASP A 197 -30.83 -0.67 -15.68
CA ASP A 197 -31.49 -1.51 -14.68
C ASP A 197 -30.85 -1.24 -13.33
N GLU A 198 -31.56 -0.38 -12.61
CA GLU A 198 -31.61 -0.35 -11.15
C GLU A 198 -32.41 -1.57 -10.71
N ASP A 199 -31.74 -2.59 -10.16
CA ASP A 199 -32.41 -3.63 -9.38
C ASP A 199 -31.62 -3.87 -8.09
N ASP A 200 -31.93 -3.01 -7.12
CA ASP A 200 -31.52 -3.13 -5.72
C ASP A 200 -32.40 -4.23 -5.06
N LEU A 201 -32.11 -5.49 -5.37
CA LEU A 201 -32.76 -6.66 -4.78
C LEU A 201 -32.06 -7.00 -3.46
N PHE A 202 -32.50 -6.33 -2.38
CA PHE A 202 -32.61 -6.78 -0.97
C PHE A 202 -32.39 -5.60 0.00
N GLY A 203 -33.47 -4.84 0.27
CA GLY A 203 -33.51 -3.84 1.34
C GLY A 203 -34.92 -3.70 1.96
N PRO A 204 -35.05 -3.50 3.29
CA PRO A 204 -36.34 -3.36 3.95
C PRO A 204 -37.00 -2.00 3.63
N GLN A 205 -38.25 -2.02 3.15
CA GLN A 205 -39.02 -0.81 2.85
C GLN A 205 -39.33 0.03 4.11
N PRO A 206 -39.10 1.35 4.10
CA PRO A 206 -39.88 2.30 4.88
C PRO A 206 -40.93 3.02 4.01
N ALA A 207 -42.03 3.38 4.65
CA ALA A 207 -43.27 3.88 4.04
C ALA A 207 -43.11 5.11 3.14
N ARG A 208 -43.82 5.08 2.00
CA ARG A 208 -44.03 6.17 1.03
C ARG A 208 -44.38 7.51 1.69
N ARG A 209 -43.62 8.57 1.37
CA ARG A 209 -44.12 9.95 1.31
C ARG A 209 -43.63 10.64 0.04
N THR A 210 -44.60 11.15 -0.71
CA THR A 210 -44.49 11.82 -2.00
C THR A 210 -43.82 13.19 -1.87
N ALA A 211 -42.78 13.48 -2.64
CA ALA A 211 -42.40 14.85 -3.02
C ALA A 211 -41.49 14.84 -4.28
N ALA A 212 -41.78 15.77 -5.19
CA ALA A 212 -41.34 15.80 -6.58
C ALA A 212 -39.88 16.23 -6.80
N GLN A 213 -39.32 15.71 -7.89
CA GLN A 213 -38.07 16.15 -8.55
C GLN A 213 -38.08 17.65 -8.89
N VAL A 214 -36.93 18.30 -8.72
CA VAL A 214 -36.50 19.43 -9.56
C VAL A 214 -35.01 19.27 -9.87
N ASN A 215 -34.69 19.15 -11.16
CA ASN A 215 -33.33 19.15 -11.71
C ASN A 215 -32.76 20.57 -11.79
N ALA A 216 -31.46 20.71 -11.52
CA ALA A 216 -30.60 21.78 -12.04
C ALA A 216 -29.18 21.24 -12.21
N GLY A 217 -28.58 21.42 -13.40
CA GLY A 217 -27.34 20.74 -13.82
C GLY A 217 -26.10 21.62 -13.98
N ALA A 218 -25.03 20.91 -14.38
CA ALA A 218 -23.76 21.32 -15.02
C ALA A 218 -22.54 21.64 -14.11
N PRO A 219 -21.29 21.68 -14.63
CA PRO A 219 -20.49 20.55 -15.17
C PRO A 219 -19.00 20.56 -14.68
N GLY A 220 -18.23 19.46 -14.83
CA GLY A 220 -16.75 19.57 -14.87
C GLY A 220 -15.88 18.35 -14.52
N SER A 221 -14.98 17.99 -15.46
CA SER A 221 -13.63 17.42 -15.30
C SER A 221 -13.45 15.96 -14.82
N ARG A 222 -13.39 15.02 -15.78
CA ARG A 222 -12.72 13.71 -15.63
C ARG A 222 -11.22 13.86 -15.88
N THR A 223 -10.39 13.51 -14.90
CA THR A 223 -8.94 13.28 -15.08
C THR A 223 -8.72 11.77 -15.07
N GLU A 224 -8.33 11.21 -16.21
CA GLU A 224 -7.97 9.79 -16.34
C GLU A 224 -6.65 9.52 -15.59
N LEU A 225 -6.69 8.71 -14.53
CA LEU A 225 -5.50 8.13 -13.90
C LEU A 225 -5.18 6.79 -14.57
N GLN A 226 -3.99 6.68 -15.15
CA GLN A 226 -3.43 5.43 -15.65
C GLN A 226 -3.11 4.50 -14.47
N THR A 227 -3.77 3.34 -14.44
CA THR A 227 -3.54 2.21 -13.52
C THR A 227 -2.27 1.45 -13.92
N GLY A 228 -1.35 1.28 -12.97
CA GLY A 228 -0.16 0.44 -13.11
C GLY A 228 -0.46 -1.04 -12.81
N PRO A 229 0.51 -1.96 -13.01
CA PRO A 229 0.30 -3.38 -12.78
C PRO A 229 0.12 -3.70 -11.28
N SER A 230 -0.97 -4.40 -10.95
CA SER A 230 -1.32 -4.82 -9.59
C SER A 230 -0.37 -5.88 -9.04
N LEU A 231 -0.19 -5.94 -7.71
CA LEU A 231 0.69 -6.91 -7.06
C LEU A 231 -0.01 -8.25 -6.78
N PRO A 232 0.69 -9.39 -6.92
CA PRO A 232 0.13 -10.69 -6.59
C PRO A 232 -0.26 -10.82 -5.10
N GLY A 233 -1.54 -11.08 -4.85
CA GLY A 233 -2.10 -11.23 -3.49
C GLY A 233 -2.38 -9.90 -2.78
N SER A 234 -2.30 -8.77 -3.49
CA SER A 234 -2.93 -7.52 -3.07
C SER A 234 -4.38 -7.56 -3.56
N VAL A 235 -5.31 -7.86 -2.67
CA VAL A 235 -6.73 -7.58 -2.92
C VAL A 235 -6.85 -6.05 -2.82
N GLU A 236 -7.02 -5.38 -3.96
CA GLU A 236 -7.65 -4.07 -3.96
C GLU A 236 -9.08 -4.31 -3.46
N ILE A 237 -9.37 -3.88 -2.24
CA ILE A 237 -10.69 -4.05 -1.60
C ILE A 237 -11.76 -3.24 -2.35
N ASP A 238 -11.35 -2.43 -3.34
CA ASP A 238 -12.17 -1.52 -4.13
C ASP A 238 -13.25 -2.21 -5.00
N SER A 239 -13.32 -3.55 -5.05
CA SER A 239 -14.31 -4.27 -5.87
C SER A 239 -15.30 -5.16 -5.11
N LEU A 240 -15.18 -5.32 -3.79
CA LEU A 240 -16.06 -6.22 -3.02
C LEU A 240 -16.89 -5.54 -1.94
N PHE A 241 -16.60 -4.27 -1.65
CA PHE A 241 -17.43 -3.46 -0.78
C PHE A 241 -17.42 -2.06 -1.38
N GLY A 242 -18.61 -1.61 -1.80
CA GLY A 242 -18.79 -0.38 -2.54
C GLY A 242 -17.96 0.76 -1.94
N ASP A 243 -17.23 1.43 -2.81
CA ASP A 243 -16.56 2.69 -2.52
C ASP A 243 -17.64 3.73 -2.22
N VAL A 244 -18.15 3.70 -0.98
CA VAL A 244 -18.90 4.80 -0.45
C VAL A 244 -17.85 5.85 -0.15
N ALA A 245 -17.65 6.74 -1.12
CA ALA A 245 -16.97 8.01 -0.90
C ALA A 245 -17.48 8.56 0.45
N LEU A 246 -16.59 8.76 1.42
CA LEU A 246 -16.92 9.21 2.78
C LEU A 246 -17.75 10.51 2.83
N SER A 247 -17.90 11.19 1.68
CA SER A 247 -18.94 12.20 1.42
C SER A 247 -20.39 11.72 1.60
N ALA A 248 -20.67 10.41 1.64
CA ALA A 248 -22.02 9.85 1.82
C ALA A 248 -22.38 9.54 3.29
N LEU A 249 -21.42 9.62 4.22
CA LEU A 249 -21.73 9.63 5.64
C LEU A 249 -22.36 10.98 5.98
N ARG A 250 -23.69 11.02 6.12
CA ARG A 250 -24.36 12.21 6.66
C ARG A 250 -23.76 12.51 8.04
N PRO A 251 -23.24 13.73 8.27
CA PRO A 251 -22.95 14.16 9.63
C PRO A 251 -24.24 14.06 10.43
N LEU A 252 -24.19 13.43 11.61
CA LEU A 252 -25.29 13.53 12.57
C LEU A 252 -25.55 15.02 12.81
N GLN A 253 -26.67 15.52 12.29
CA GLN A 253 -27.08 16.91 12.52
C GLN A 253 -27.28 17.09 14.03
N PRO A 254 -26.64 18.08 14.66
CA PRO A 254 -27.04 18.51 15.99
C PRO A 254 -28.51 18.97 15.90
N LEU A 255 -29.38 18.42 16.75
CA LEU A 255 -30.71 18.97 16.98
C LEU A 255 -30.59 20.46 17.30
N GLY A 256 -31.01 21.30 16.37
CA GLY A 256 -30.93 22.75 16.49
C GLY A 256 -31.87 23.27 17.58
N LEU A 257 -31.31 23.63 18.73
CA LEU A 257 -31.86 24.72 19.55
C LEU A 257 -31.18 26.02 19.08
N GLY A 258 -31.98 26.92 18.53
CA GLY A 258 -31.53 28.12 17.85
C GLY A 258 -30.74 29.10 18.73
N LEU A 259 -29.69 29.66 18.15
CA LEU A 259 -29.05 30.90 18.59
C LEU A 259 -29.15 31.93 17.45
N PRO A 260 -29.25 33.23 17.77
CA PRO A 260 -29.71 34.25 16.82
C PRO A 260 -28.69 34.49 15.71
N ALA A 261 -29.20 34.87 14.54
CA ALA A 261 -28.43 35.16 13.34
C ALA A 261 -27.37 36.24 13.59
N ALA A 262 -26.10 35.93 13.29
CA ALA A 262 -25.03 36.90 13.20
C ALA A 262 -24.99 37.49 11.78
N ASP A 263 -25.10 38.81 11.73
CA ASP A 263 -25.07 39.65 10.53
C ASP A 263 -23.78 39.44 9.72
N LYS A 264 -23.90 39.17 8.40
CA LYS A 264 -22.77 39.23 7.47
C LYS A 264 -22.52 40.68 7.10
N GLY A 265 -21.94 41.42 8.05
CA GLY A 265 -21.39 42.75 7.82
C GLY A 265 -20.26 42.69 6.77
N ARG A 266 -20.31 43.62 5.81
CA ARG A 266 -19.29 43.88 4.80
C ARG A 266 -17.88 43.80 5.38
N GLY A 267 -17.00 43.10 4.66
CA GLY A 267 -15.59 42.95 5.04
C GLY A 267 -14.93 44.30 5.30
N PRO A 268 -14.14 44.44 6.38
CA PRO A 268 -13.26 45.57 6.50
C PRO A 268 -12.10 45.36 5.51
N GLU A 269 -11.95 46.34 4.64
CA GLU A 269 -10.75 46.55 3.84
C GLU A 269 -9.50 46.35 4.71
N SER A 270 -8.54 45.65 4.11
CA SER A 270 -7.12 45.55 4.48
C SER A 270 -6.61 46.73 5.32
N LEU A 271 -6.77 46.66 6.64
CA LEU A 271 -5.94 47.38 7.58
C LEU A 271 -4.72 46.49 7.83
N GLY A 272 -3.60 46.88 7.22
CA GLY A 272 -2.31 46.24 7.40
C GLY A 272 -1.90 46.25 8.87
N LEU A 273 -2.28 45.20 9.60
CA LEU A 273 -1.60 44.82 10.82
C LEU A 273 -0.24 44.24 10.41
N PRO A 274 0.87 44.66 11.04
CA PRO A 274 2.16 44.07 10.74
C PRO A 274 2.05 42.58 11.04
N VAL A 275 2.37 41.74 10.05
CA VAL A 275 2.78 40.36 10.30
C VAL A 275 3.78 40.46 11.44
N ALA A 276 3.40 39.97 12.62
CA ALA A 276 4.27 39.99 13.78
C ALA A 276 5.61 39.42 13.32
N ALA A 277 6.67 40.24 13.38
CA ALA A 277 7.98 39.83 12.91
C ALA A 277 8.31 38.52 13.61
N LEU A 278 8.45 37.44 12.83
CA LEU A 278 8.89 36.15 13.35
C LEU A 278 10.11 36.43 14.24
N PRO A 279 10.15 35.92 15.49
CA PRO A 279 11.27 36.13 16.37
C PRO A 279 12.57 35.84 15.60
N ARG A 280 13.52 36.77 15.63
CA ARG A 280 14.84 36.51 15.04
C ARG A 280 15.41 35.28 15.76
N LEU A 281 15.48 34.17 15.02
CA LEU A 281 16.08 32.94 15.52
C LEU A 281 17.58 33.17 15.59
N ASN A 282 18.07 33.27 16.83
CA ASN A 282 19.49 33.32 17.10
C ASN A 282 19.93 31.91 17.40
N PHE A 283 20.55 31.26 16.41
CA PHE A 283 21.18 29.96 16.60
C PHE A 283 22.54 30.15 17.28
N SER A 284 22.85 29.28 18.23
CA SER A 284 24.11 29.30 18.98
C SER A 284 25.27 28.71 18.17
N SER A 285 24.99 27.89 17.14
CA SER A 285 26.01 27.24 16.32
C SER A 285 25.65 27.15 14.84
N ARG A 286 26.66 27.05 13.98
CA ARG A 286 26.50 26.77 12.54
C ARG A 286 25.81 25.42 12.29
N HIS A 287 25.97 24.47 13.21
CA HIS A 287 25.37 23.14 13.11
C HIS A 287 23.87 23.19 13.41
N SER A 288 23.44 24.10 14.27
CA SER A 288 22.02 24.36 14.55
C SER A 288 21.29 24.94 13.33
N GLU A 289 21.97 25.79 12.54
CA GLU A 289 21.42 26.31 11.28
C GLU A 289 21.11 25.20 10.27
N LEU A 290 21.81 24.07 10.34
CA LEU A 290 21.57 22.90 9.46
C LEU A 290 20.29 22.15 9.83
N LEU A 291 19.82 22.30 11.06
CA LEU A 291 18.59 21.69 11.57
C LEU A 291 17.39 22.66 11.52
N ASN A 292 17.54 23.75 10.76
CA ASN A 292 16.53 24.77 10.61
C ASN A 292 15.34 24.28 9.75
N LEU A 293 14.11 24.57 10.20
CA LEU A 293 12.87 24.17 9.53
C LEU A 293 12.38 25.26 8.56
N PRO A 294 11.70 24.94 7.44
CA PRO A 294 11.13 25.93 6.52
C PRO A 294 10.33 27.05 7.19
N SER A 295 10.41 28.28 6.68
CA SER A 295 9.72 29.43 7.29
C SER A 295 8.20 29.30 7.28
N GLY A 296 7.61 28.69 6.24
CA GLY A 296 6.16 28.43 6.16
C GLY A 296 5.64 27.45 7.22
N TRP A 297 6.53 26.63 7.82
CA TRP A 297 6.16 25.69 8.88
C TRP A 297 6.09 26.36 10.26
N ARG A 298 6.52 27.62 10.39
CA ARG A 298 6.60 28.35 11.66
C ARG A 298 5.38 29.23 11.93
N SER A 299 4.51 29.40 10.94
CA SER A 299 3.40 30.34 10.97
C SER A 299 2.05 29.63 11.06
N ALA A 300 1.93 28.65 11.95
CA ALA A 300 0.65 27.98 12.19
C ALA A 300 -0.37 29.00 12.74
N PRO A 301 -1.63 29.03 12.24
CA PRO A 301 -2.65 29.99 12.64
C PRO A 301 -3.32 29.57 13.96
N LEU A 302 -2.52 29.27 14.99
CA LEU A 302 -2.99 28.80 16.28
C LEU A 302 -2.95 29.91 17.33
N PRO A 303 -3.96 30.00 18.23
CA PRO A 303 -3.90 30.95 19.33
C PRO A 303 -2.68 30.70 20.22
N ALA A 304 -1.86 31.75 20.45
CA ALA A 304 -0.71 31.71 21.35
C ALA A 304 -0.98 31.04 22.72
N PRO A 305 -2.10 31.29 23.42
CA PRO A 305 -2.37 30.62 24.71
C PRO A 305 -2.53 29.10 24.58
N ARG A 306 -3.05 28.59 23.45
CA ARG A 306 -3.20 27.14 23.23
C ARG A 306 -1.84 26.47 23.06
N LEU A 307 -0.92 27.12 22.34
CA LEU A 307 0.46 26.64 22.20
C LEU A 307 1.22 26.68 23.54
N GLN A 308 1.02 27.73 24.35
CA GLN A 308 1.59 27.84 25.69
C GLN A 308 1.06 26.75 26.63
N GLN A 309 -0.24 26.44 26.57
CA GLN A 309 -0.82 25.34 27.32
C GLN A 309 -0.23 23.99 26.87
N ALA A 310 -0.04 23.77 25.57
CA ALA A 310 0.53 22.52 25.07
C ALA A 310 2.04 22.37 25.32
N ARG A 311 2.72 23.41 25.80
CA ARG A 311 4.18 23.45 25.99
C ARG A 311 4.71 22.29 26.86
N HIS A 312 3.95 21.89 27.88
CA HIS A 312 4.32 20.81 28.79
C HIS A 312 4.33 19.42 28.14
N PHE A 313 3.69 19.26 26.97
CA PHE A 313 3.73 18.00 26.22
C PHE A 313 5.02 17.84 25.41
N PHE A 314 5.79 18.92 25.19
CA PHE A 314 7.00 18.82 24.38
C PHE A 314 8.06 17.97 25.09
N PRO A 315 8.55 16.87 24.47
CA PRO A 315 9.45 15.93 25.11
C PRO A 315 10.90 16.44 25.06
N GLU A 316 11.21 17.38 25.97
CA GLU A 316 12.45 18.15 25.93
C GLU A 316 13.71 17.30 26.14
N GLU A 317 13.66 16.36 27.10
CA GLU A 317 14.78 15.44 27.38
C GLU A 317 15.07 14.54 26.18
N TRP A 318 14.01 14.00 25.56
CA TRP A 318 14.11 13.22 24.33
C TRP A 318 14.68 14.04 23.17
N PHE A 319 14.25 15.30 23.01
CA PHE A 319 14.79 16.17 21.96
C PHE A 319 16.30 16.38 22.12
N ARG A 320 16.77 16.67 23.34
CA ARG A 320 18.21 16.80 23.61
C ARG A 320 18.95 15.50 23.38
N PHE A 321 18.39 14.38 23.83
CA PHE A 321 18.94 13.05 23.57
C PHE A 321 19.09 12.79 22.06
N ALA A 322 18.02 12.99 21.30
CA ALA A 322 17.99 12.79 19.85
C ALA A 322 19.02 13.67 19.15
N LEU A 323 19.12 14.97 19.50
CA LEU A 323 20.13 15.88 18.96
C LEU A 323 21.56 15.38 19.17
N GLY A 324 21.85 14.79 20.34
CA GLY A 324 23.17 14.23 20.66
C GLY A 324 23.55 13.01 19.79
N ARG A 325 22.58 12.43 19.08
CA ARG A 325 22.76 11.28 18.19
C ARG A 325 22.76 11.65 16.71
N VAL A 326 22.56 12.94 16.39
CA VAL A 326 22.55 13.43 15.00
C VAL A 326 23.99 13.61 14.49
N GLU A 327 24.35 12.86 13.45
CA GLU A 327 25.66 12.94 12.82
C GLU A 327 25.81 14.18 11.91
N LEU A 328 26.21 15.31 12.50
CA LEU A 328 26.45 16.58 11.76
C LEU A 328 27.91 17.03 11.72
N ALA A 329 28.79 16.37 12.48
CA ALA A 329 30.22 16.71 12.55
C ALA A 329 30.90 16.62 11.18
N GLY A 330 31.57 17.70 10.77
CA GLY A 330 32.36 17.74 9.54
C GLY A 330 33.79 17.22 9.74
N GLN A 331 34.57 17.22 8.65
CA GLN A 331 35.98 16.85 8.70
C GLN A 331 36.76 17.89 9.53
N GLY A 332 37.16 17.52 10.75
CA GLY A 332 37.89 18.38 11.70
C GLY A 332 37.07 18.85 12.92
N ASP A 333 35.77 18.55 12.99
CA ASP A 333 34.95 18.85 14.17
C ASP A 333 35.04 17.73 15.22
N CYS A 334 35.07 18.08 16.50
CA CYS A 334 34.89 17.12 17.59
C CYS A 334 33.39 16.76 17.69
N PRO A 335 32.97 15.50 17.48
CA PRO A 335 31.55 15.14 17.51
C PRO A 335 30.87 15.43 18.84
N GLN A 336 31.60 15.30 19.96
CA GLN A 336 31.08 15.57 21.30
C GLN A 336 30.78 17.06 21.50
N GLU A 337 31.68 17.95 21.10
CA GLU A 337 31.47 19.40 21.20
C GLU A 337 30.30 19.88 20.34
N VAL A 338 30.14 19.31 19.14
CA VAL A 338 29.00 19.60 18.27
C VAL A 338 27.69 19.15 18.91
N ALA A 339 27.65 17.94 19.47
CA ALA A 339 26.47 17.41 20.16
C ALA A 339 26.08 18.29 21.36
N GLU A 340 27.05 18.67 22.20
CA GLU A 340 26.82 19.55 23.36
C GLU A 340 26.30 20.93 22.92
N ALA A 341 26.88 21.52 21.88
CA ALA A 341 26.44 22.82 21.36
C ALA A 341 25.00 22.77 20.83
N LEU A 342 24.60 21.68 20.17
CA LEU A 342 23.23 21.49 19.70
C LEU A 342 22.25 21.32 20.87
N GLN A 343 22.62 20.54 21.88
CA GLN A 343 21.77 20.27 23.05
C GLN A 343 21.48 21.51 23.91
N LEU A 344 22.37 22.50 23.90
CA LEU A 344 22.25 23.77 24.61
C LEU A 344 21.62 24.89 23.78
N ASP A 345 21.27 24.64 22.50
CA ASP A 345 20.68 25.66 21.63
C ASP A 345 19.19 25.87 21.89
N GLU A 346 18.89 26.90 22.69
CA GLU A 346 17.52 27.31 23.03
C GLU A 346 16.71 27.77 21.82
N GLY A 347 17.34 28.39 20.81
CA GLY A 347 16.66 28.85 19.60
C GLY A 347 16.20 27.68 18.75
N LEU A 348 17.04 26.66 18.61
CA LEU A 348 16.71 25.42 17.93
C LEU A 348 15.61 24.66 18.66
N ARG A 349 15.69 24.57 19.99
CA ARG A 349 14.65 23.95 20.83
C ARG A 349 13.30 24.64 20.68
N GLU A 350 13.28 25.97 20.76
CA GLU A 350 12.04 26.75 20.61
C GLU A 350 11.41 26.56 19.22
N LEU A 351 12.24 26.56 18.16
CA LEU A 351 11.79 26.34 16.79
C LEU A 351 11.12 24.96 16.62
N HIS A 352 11.81 23.89 17.01
CA HIS A 352 11.29 22.52 16.86
C HIS A 352 10.07 22.30 17.75
N ALA A 353 10.07 22.82 18.97
CA ALA A 353 8.90 22.77 19.86
C ALA A 353 7.68 23.47 19.25
N GLN A 354 7.86 24.67 18.70
CA GLN A 354 6.78 25.41 18.06
C GLN A 354 6.17 24.62 16.89
N VAL A 355 7.00 24.09 15.99
CA VAL A 355 6.51 23.34 14.81
C VAL A 355 5.86 22.02 15.23
N ALA A 356 6.50 21.23 16.10
CA ALA A 356 5.99 19.94 16.54
C ALA A 356 4.64 20.08 17.27
N LEU A 357 4.55 21.04 18.21
CA LEU A 357 3.30 21.32 18.93
C LEU A 357 2.21 21.88 18.00
N SER A 358 2.58 22.65 16.98
CA SER A 358 1.62 23.14 15.98
C SER A 358 1.02 21.98 15.18
N CYS A 359 1.82 21.00 14.77
CA CYS A 359 1.34 19.79 14.09
C CYS A 359 0.47 18.95 15.03
N PHE A 360 0.90 18.77 16.28
CA PHE A 360 0.16 18.05 17.32
C PHE A 360 -1.25 18.61 17.53
N ILE A 361 -1.35 19.93 17.71
CA ILE A 361 -2.63 20.63 17.87
C ILE A 361 -3.46 20.58 16.58
N SER A 362 -2.83 20.72 15.42
CA SER A 362 -3.54 20.69 14.12
C SER A 362 -4.13 19.32 13.81
N LEU A 363 -3.57 18.23 14.36
CA LEU A 363 -4.17 16.90 14.30
C LEU A 363 -5.28 16.69 15.35
N GLY A 364 -5.44 17.59 16.32
CA GLY A 364 -6.35 17.39 17.46
C GLY A 364 -5.85 16.36 18.48
N ALA A 365 -4.56 16.02 18.45
CA ALA A 365 -3.97 14.96 19.29
C ALA A 365 -3.84 15.37 20.77
N GLU A 366 -3.99 16.67 21.09
CA GLU A 366 -4.01 17.19 22.45
C GLU A 366 -5.32 16.89 23.20
N SER A 367 -6.39 16.54 22.47
CA SER A 367 -7.68 16.23 23.06
C SER A 367 -7.60 15.00 23.97
N SER A 368 -8.33 15.03 25.09
CA SER A 368 -8.49 13.87 25.97
C SER A 368 -9.46 12.82 25.41
N VAL A 369 -10.16 13.14 24.32
CA VAL A 369 -11.19 12.29 23.69
C VAL A 369 -10.62 11.59 22.45
N THR A 370 -9.44 10.99 22.58
CA THR A 370 -8.91 10.09 21.55
C THR A 370 -9.78 8.84 21.51
N SER A 371 -10.27 8.48 20.32
CA SER A 371 -11.05 7.26 20.10
C SER A 371 -10.35 6.36 19.06
N PRO A 372 -10.65 5.06 19.02
CA PRO A 372 -10.17 4.16 17.98
C PRO A 372 -10.45 4.68 16.56
N SER A 373 -11.64 5.24 16.36
CA SER A 373 -12.04 5.86 15.09
C SER A 373 -11.18 7.08 14.75
N TYR A 374 -10.87 7.93 15.74
CA TYR A 374 -9.93 9.04 15.53
C TYR A 374 -8.55 8.52 15.10
N VAL A 375 -7.99 7.53 15.80
CA VAL A 375 -6.68 6.96 15.49
C VAL A 375 -6.64 6.40 14.08
N TYR A 376 -7.65 5.60 13.71
CA TYR A 376 -7.78 5.05 12.37
C TYR A 376 -7.84 6.13 11.28
N ARG A 377 -8.71 7.12 11.47
CA ARG A 377 -8.90 8.22 10.52
C ARG A 377 -7.61 9.04 10.31
N VAL A 378 -6.91 9.39 11.39
CA VAL A 378 -5.62 10.08 11.30
C VAL A 378 -4.55 9.20 10.63
N TYR A 379 -4.50 7.89 10.93
CA TYR A 379 -3.59 6.96 10.26
C TYR A 379 -3.81 6.92 8.74
N CYS A 380 -5.09 6.95 8.32
CA CYS A 380 -5.50 7.03 6.92
C CYS A 380 -5.27 8.41 6.27
N GLY A 381 -4.93 9.44 7.04
CA GLY A 381 -4.78 10.82 6.55
C GLY A 381 -6.10 11.60 6.47
N ASP A 382 -7.23 11.02 6.90
CA ASP A 382 -8.54 11.66 6.99
C ASP A 382 -8.70 12.34 8.37
N VAL A 383 -7.96 13.42 8.58
CA VAL A 383 -7.91 14.09 9.89
C VAL A 383 -9.21 14.86 10.15
N PRO A 384 -9.86 14.72 11.32
CA PRO A 384 -11.01 15.55 11.70
C PRO A 384 -10.66 17.04 11.69
N TRP A 385 -11.60 17.89 11.28
CA TRP A 385 -11.34 19.32 11.14
C TRP A 385 -10.91 19.97 12.46
N THR A 386 -9.81 20.74 12.39
CA THR A 386 -9.34 21.64 13.45
C THR A 386 -8.96 22.99 12.84
N GLU A 387 -8.83 24.03 13.65
CA GLU A 387 -8.41 25.37 13.20
C GLU A 387 -7.05 25.37 12.49
N GLY A 388 -6.15 24.44 12.85
CA GLY A 388 -4.81 24.33 12.26
C GLY A 388 -4.71 23.40 11.05
N LEU A 389 -5.75 22.61 10.76
CA LEU A 389 -5.69 21.56 9.74
C LEU A 389 -5.48 22.13 8.33
N ASP A 390 -6.11 23.24 7.99
CA ASP A 390 -5.96 23.88 6.67
C ASP A 390 -4.51 24.34 6.44
N TRP A 391 -3.86 24.86 7.49
CA TRP A 391 -2.44 25.20 7.43
C TRP A 391 -1.56 23.96 7.27
N LEU A 392 -1.83 22.90 8.04
CA LEU A 392 -1.02 21.68 7.97
C LEU A 392 -1.14 21.02 6.59
N THR A 393 -2.36 20.86 6.07
CA THR A 393 -2.63 20.24 4.76
C THR A 393 -2.11 21.09 3.59
N ALA A 394 -2.14 22.42 3.69
CA ALA A 394 -1.51 23.31 2.71
C ALA A 394 0.03 23.12 2.65
N ASN A 395 0.66 22.72 3.76
CA ASN A 395 2.08 22.34 3.79
C ASN A 395 2.24 20.84 3.53
N ALA A 396 2.06 20.40 2.27
CA ALA A 396 2.05 18.99 1.90
C ALA A 396 3.22 18.16 2.46
N GLU A 397 4.45 18.68 2.43
CA GLU A 397 5.63 18.00 2.98
C GLU A 397 5.54 17.82 4.50
N LEU A 398 5.15 18.88 5.23
CA LEU A 398 4.98 18.81 6.69
C LEU A 398 3.84 17.86 7.07
N PHE A 399 2.74 17.88 6.31
CA PHE A 399 1.63 16.96 6.53
C PHE A 399 2.06 15.50 6.36
N GLN A 400 2.81 15.18 5.30
CA GLN A 400 3.32 13.82 5.07
C GLN A 400 4.30 13.38 6.17
N LEU A 401 5.20 14.26 6.64
CA LEU A 401 6.08 13.97 7.78
C LEU A 401 5.30 13.75 9.08
N THR A 402 4.24 14.54 9.28
CA THR A 402 3.36 14.45 10.44
C THR A 402 2.57 13.14 10.44
N LEU A 403 2.00 12.75 9.30
CA LEU A 403 1.33 11.46 9.12
C LEU A 403 2.30 10.29 9.30
N LYS A 404 3.51 10.38 8.72
CA LYS A 404 4.56 9.39 8.91
C LYS A 404 4.88 9.19 10.38
N ALA A 405 5.07 10.28 11.12
CA ALA A 405 5.32 10.24 12.56
C ALA A 405 4.16 9.58 13.30
N PHE A 406 2.91 9.95 12.98
CA PHE A 406 1.73 9.34 13.59
C PHE A 406 1.66 7.82 13.34
N ARG A 407 1.94 7.39 12.10
CA ARG A 407 1.99 5.97 11.72
C ARG A 407 3.09 5.21 12.45
N TYR A 408 4.27 5.81 12.61
CA TYR A 408 5.37 5.23 13.40
C TYR A 408 5.00 5.11 14.88
N SER A 409 4.34 6.11 15.45
CA SER A 409 3.85 6.06 16.83
C SER A 409 2.76 5.02 17.02
N PHE A 410 1.88 4.84 16.04
CA PHE A 410 0.90 3.77 16.08
C PHE A 410 1.55 2.38 15.98
N LYS A 411 2.56 2.23 15.12
CA LYS A 411 3.34 0.97 15.08
C LYS A 411 4.08 0.72 16.39
N LEU A 412 4.64 1.76 17.01
CA LEU A 412 5.25 1.67 18.32
C LEU A 412 4.25 1.23 19.39
N LEU A 413 3.03 1.78 19.39
CA LEU A 413 1.95 1.33 20.27
C LEU A 413 1.65 -0.17 20.08
N PHE A 414 1.53 -0.60 18.82
CA PHE A 414 1.27 -2.00 18.48
C PHE A 414 2.38 -2.92 18.99
N ASP A 415 3.63 -2.51 18.82
CA ASP A 415 4.80 -3.27 19.29
C ASP A 415 4.89 -3.27 20.81
N GLN A 416 4.64 -2.14 21.48
CA GLN A 416 4.63 -2.06 22.93
C GLN A 416 3.57 -2.97 23.56
N ALA A 417 2.39 -3.03 22.93
CA ALA A 417 1.32 -3.91 23.36
C ALA A 417 1.66 -5.41 23.17
N SER A 418 2.53 -5.74 22.21
CA SER A 418 2.88 -7.11 21.84
C SER A 418 4.17 -7.63 22.49
N LEU A 419 5.18 -6.76 22.60
CA LEU A 419 6.56 -7.09 23.00
C LEU A 419 6.93 -6.52 24.38
N GLY A 420 6.15 -5.56 24.91
CA GLY A 420 6.42 -4.88 26.17
C GLY A 420 6.78 -3.39 25.98
N ALA A 421 6.69 -2.62 27.06
CA ALA A 421 6.98 -1.19 27.01
C ALA A 421 8.45 -0.90 26.69
N VAL A 422 8.70 0.21 26.00
CA VAL A 422 10.07 0.70 25.76
C VAL A 422 10.63 1.27 27.06
N GLU A 423 11.78 0.77 27.48
CA GLU A 423 12.36 1.06 28.80
C GLU A 423 13.40 2.20 28.76
N SER A 424 13.96 2.51 27.60
CA SER A 424 15.05 3.50 27.45
C SER A 424 14.96 4.39 26.19
N PRO A 425 15.55 5.60 26.22
CA PRO A 425 15.70 6.43 25.02
C PRO A 425 16.50 5.74 23.90
N GLU A 426 17.52 4.97 24.25
CA GLU A 426 18.32 4.20 23.30
C GLU A 426 17.48 3.16 22.54
N GLU A 427 16.62 2.44 23.24
CA GLU A 427 15.71 1.45 22.66
C GLU A 427 14.68 2.14 21.75
N LEU A 428 14.10 3.27 22.16
CA LEU A 428 13.22 4.05 21.31
C LEU A 428 13.92 4.49 20.03
N LEU A 429 15.15 5.00 20.13
CA LEU A 429 15.93 5.43 18.97
C LEU A 429 16.20 4.28 18.01
N SER A 430 16.68 3.14 18.52
CA SER A 430 16.92 1.94 17.72
C SER A 430 15.65 1.50 17.00
N THR A 431 14.52 1.51 17.69
CA THR A 431 13.21 1.14 17.12
C THR A 431 12.83 2.05 15.96
N LEU A 432 13.01 3.36 16.09
CA LEU A 432 12.69 4.33 15.03
C LEU A 432 13.65 4.23 13.83
N GLU A 433 14.94 3.96 14.09
CA GLU A 433 15.92 3.69 13.04
C GLU A 433 15.59 2.41 12.25
N ASP A 434 15.13 1.37 12.95
CA ASP A 434 14.66 0.13 12.34
C ASP A 434 13.41 0.36 11.50
N TYR A 435 12.43 1.16 11.98
CA TYR A 435 11.25 1.53 11.20
C TYR A 435 11.61 2.28 9.90
N GLU A 436 12.60 3.17 9.95
CA GLU A 436 13.03 3.90 8.76
C GLU A 436 13.72 2.98 7.74
N ARG A 437 14.60 2.10 8.23
CA ARG A 437 15.45 1.23 7.40
C ARG A 437 14.65 0.05 6.83
N ASP A 438 13.95 -0.69 7.68
CA ASP A 438 13.46 -2.03 7.36
C ASP A 438 11.93 -2.12 7.20
N TRP A 439 11.18 -1.10 7.62
CA TRP A 439 9.70 -1.11 7.56
C TRP A 439 9.07 -0.14 6.56
N TYR A 440 8.07 -0.60 5.81
CA TYR A 440 7.06 0.30 5.25
C TYR A 440 5.85 0.35 6.19
N ILE A 441 5.48 1.54 6.65
CA ILE A 441 4.34 1.73 7.56
C ILE A 441 3.39 2.74 6.90
N GLY A 442 2.25 2.25 6.43
CA GLY A 442 1.32 3.03 5.60
C GLY A 442 0.10 2.22 5.21
N LEU A 443 -0.62 2.68 4.18
CA LEU A 443 -1.83 2.00 3.73
C LEU A 443 -1.51 0.98 2.63
N VAL A 444 -2.27 -0.11 2.59
CA VAL A 444 -2.17 -1.12 1.52
C VAL A 444 -2.53 -0.52 0.15
N SER A 445 -3.42 0.47 0.11
CA SER A 445 -3.84 1.17 -1.12
C SER A 445 -2.82 2.20 -1.64
N GLU A 446 -1.80 2.54 -0.85
CA GLU A 446 -0.78 3.49 -1.27
C GLU A 446 0.23 2.85 -2.24
N ARG A 447 0.65 3.61 -3.26
CA ARG A 447 1.72 3.18 -4.18
C ARG A 447 3.02 2.81 -3.45
N GLY A 448 3.32 3.49 -2.36
CA GLY A 448 4.51 3.21 -1.54
C GLY A 448 4.52 1.79 -0.97
N TRP A 449 3.35 1.19 -0.68
CA TRP A 449 3.25 -0.20 -0.27
C TRP A 449 3.70 -1.12 -1.40
N GLN A 450 3.23 -0.83 -2.62
CA GLN A 450 3.56 -1.64 -3.78
C GLN A 450 5.06 -1.56 -4.12
N GLU A 451 5.59 -0.35 -4.07
CA GLU A 451 7.03 -0.08 -4.26
C GLU A 451 7.87 -0.80 -3.20
N ALA A 452 7.45 -0.79 -1.93
CA ALA A 452 8.15 -1.48 -0.86
C ALA A 452 8.20 -3.01 -1.06
N VAL A 453 7.12 -3.61 -1.55
CA VAL A 453 7.10 -5.04 -1.93
C VAL A 453 8.06 -5.31 -3.09
N LEU A 454 8.06 -4.47 -4.12
CA LEU A 454 8.96 -4.61 -5.27
C LEU A 454 10.44 -4.42 -4.89
N GLN A 455 10.71 -3.58 -3.90
CA GLN A 455 12.03 -3.36 -3.32
C GLN A 455 12.44 -4.44 -2.31
N GLU A 456 11.61 -5.47 -2.11
CA GLU A 456 11.84 -6.55 -1.15
C GLU A 456 12.09 -6.02 0.27
N LYS A 457 11.36 -4.97 0.67
CA LYS A 457 11.50 -4.39 2.02
C LYS A 457 11.17 -5.45 3.07
N PRO A 458 11.99 -5.66 4.11
CA PRO A 458 11.83 -6.79 5.03
C PRO A 458 10.45 -6.87 5.68
N TYR A 459 9.89 -5.72 6.07
CA TYR A 459 8.62 -5.67 6.79
C TYR A 459 7.69 -4.59 6.23
N LEU A 460 6.40 -4.88 6.24
CA LEU A 460 5.35 -3.91 5.95
C LEU A 460 4.24 -3.99 7.02
N PHE A 461 3.68 -2.86 7.39
CA PHE A 461 2.60 -2.77 8.37
C PHE A 461 1.52 -1.78 7.92
N SER A 462 0.25 -2.20 8.02
CA SER A 462 -0.92 -1.35 7.80
C SER A 462 -1.94 -1.56 8.90
N LEU A 463 -2.55 -0.46 9.35
CA LEU A 463 -3.79 -0.48 10.13
C LEU A 463 -4.99 -0.60 9.17
N GLY A 464 -5.95 -1.44 9.51
CA GLY A 464 -7.20 -1.66 8.77
C GLY A 464 -8.43 -1.61 9.68
N HIS A 465 -9.61 -1.55 9.06
CA HIS A 465 -10.89 -1.59 9.75
C HIS A 465 -11.83 -2.55 9.03
N ASP A 466 -12.26 -3.60 9.72
CA ASP A 466 -13.28 -4.53 9.27
C ASP A 466 -14.65 -3.95 9.63
N LEU A 467 -15.36 -3.43 8.62
CA LEU A 467 -16.68 -2.82 8.79
C LEU A 467 -17.77 -3.84 9.17
N THR A 468 -17.62 -5.09 8.75
CA THR A 468 -18.58 -6.17 9.00
C THR A 468 -18.55 -6.57 10.47
N MET A 469 -17.33 -6.74 11.00
CA MET A 469 -17.13 -7.09 12.40
C MET A 469 -17.07 -5.87 13.32
N GLY A 470 -16.93 -4.66 12.75
CA GLY A 470 -16.76 -3.41 13.49
C GLY A 470 -15.46 -3.37 14.30
N THR A 471 -14.39 -4.01 13.80
CA THR A 471 -13.12 -4.15 14.52
C THR A 471 -11.94 -3.60 13.73
N TYR A 472 -10.95 -3.04 14.44
CA TYR A 472 -9.70 -2.61 13.82
C TYR A 472 -8.72 -3.77 13.76
N THR A 473 -7.92 -3.82 12.70
CA THR A 473 -6.96 -4.90 12.45
C THR A 473 -5.57 -4.34 12.12
N GLY A 474 -4.53 -5.01 12.61
CA GLY A 474 -3.16 -4.79 12.17
C GLY A 474 -2.79 -5.86 11.16
N ARG A 475 -2.30 -5.47 9.98
CA ARG A 475 -1.77 -6.39 8.97
C ARG A 475 -0.26 -6.19 8.86
N MET A 476 0.49 -7.26 9.07
CA MET A 476 1.94 -7.28 9.01
C MET A 476 2.41 -8.27 7.95
N LEU A 477 3.24 -7.80 7.02
CA LEU A 477 3.94 -8.64 6.06
C LEU A 477 5.41 -8.77 6.45
N THR A 478 5.92 -10.00 6.49
CA THR A 478 7.33 -10.30 6.78
C THR A 478 7.95 -11.07 5.63
N LEU A 479 9.00 -10.52 5.01
CA LEU A 479 9.73 -11.19 3.94
C LEU A 479 10.65 -12.25 4.52
N GLN A 480 10.35 -13.52 4.27
CA GLN A 480 11.13 -14.65 4.78
C GLN A 480 11.16 -15.80 3.77
N GLU A 481 12.07 -16.74 3.97
CA GLU A 481 12.04 -18.00 3.22
C GLU A 481 10.95 -18.90 3.78
N MET A 482 9.96 -19.24 2.95
CA MET A 482 8.93 -20.20 3.29
C MET A 482 8.95 -21.36 2.30
N LEU A 483 8.60 -22.55 2.78
CA LEU A 483 8.41 -23.71 1.93
C LEU A 483 7.11 -23.56 1.14
N VAL A 484 7.24 -23.50 -0.18
CA VAL A 484 6.11 -23.52 -1.11
C VAL A 484 6.01 -24.94 -1.66
N GLN A 485 4.90 -25.60 -1.35
CA GLN A 485 4.58 -26.92 -1.89
C GLN A 485 4.10 -26.75 -3.34
N VAL A 486 4.68 -27.53 -4.25
CA VAL A 486 4.42 -27.45 -5.68
C VAL A 486 3.95 -28.79 -6.20
N GLY A 487 2.83 -28.76 -6.90
CA GLY A 487 2.31 -29.90 -7.65
C GLY A 487 2.11 -29.56 -9.12
N ARG A 488 2.17 -30.58 -9.96
CA ARG A 488 1.89 -30.50 -11.39
C ARG A 488 0.44 -30.90 -11.64
N LEU A 489 -0.24 -30.14 -12.48
CA LEU A 489 -1.61 -30.41 -12.89
C LEU A 489 -1.65 -31.23 -14.18
N ASN A 490 -2.67 -32.08 -14.33
CA ASN A 490 -2.95 -32.77 -15.57
C ASN A 490 -3.38 -31.74 -16.64
N ARG A 491 -2.48 -31.51 -17.60
CA ARG A 491 -2.68 -30.53 -18.68
C ARG A 491 -3.91 -30.79 -19.54
N GLU A 492 -4.29 -32.06 -19.76
CA GLU A 492 -5.47 -32.38 -20.58
C GLU A 492 -6.75 -32.11 -19.81
N GLY A 493 -6.74 -32.33 -18.49
CA GLY A 493 -7.82 -31.93 -17.59
C GLY A 493 -8.04 -30.42 -17.61
N VAL A 494 -6.97 -29.63 -17.43
CA VAL A 494 -7.03 -28.16 -17.52
C VAL A 494 -7.53 -27.72 -18.90
N ARG A 495 -6.94 -28.23 -19.97
CA ARG A 495 -7.34 -27.92 -21.35
C ARG A 495 -8.81 -28.24 -21.61
N GLY A 496 -9.29 -29.40 -21.14
CA GLY A 496 -10.69 -29.81 -21.30
C GLY A 496 -11.64 -28.86 -20.58
N GLN A 497 -11.32 -28.48 -19.35
CA GLN A 497 -12.14 -27.54 -18.57
C GLN A 497 -12.16 -26.14 -19.23
N TRP A 498 -11.02 -25.61 -19.65
CA TRP A 498 -10.94 -24.31 -20.33
C TRP A 498 -11.62 -24.32 -21.70
N ALA A 499 -11.54 -25.43 -22.45
CA ALA A 499 -12.25 -25.58 -23.72
C ALA A 499 -13.77 -25.61 -23.51
N ASN A 500 -14.24 -26.32 -22.48
CA ASN A 500 -15.65 -26.34 -22.10
C ASN A 500 -16.13 -24.94 -21.69
N LEU A 501 -15.32 -24.21 -20.91
CA LEU A 501 -15.58 -22.83 -20.50
C LEU A 501 -15.64 -21.88 -21.71
N SER A 502 -14.78 -22.09 -22.71
CA SER A 502 -14.82 -21.32 -23.96
C SER A 502 -16.08 -21.61 -24.77
N TRP A 503 -16.48 -22.88 -24.87
CA TRP A 503 -17.69 -23.29 -25.57
C TRP A 503 -18.94 -22.73 -24.90
N GLU A 504 -19.08 -22.90 -23.59
CA GLU A 504 -20.22 -22.40 -22.83
C GLU A 504 -20.37 -20.88 -22.93
N LEU A 505 -19.27 -20.11 -22.79
CA LEU A 505 -19.34 -18.64 -22.83
C LEU A 505 -19.55 -18.11 -24.25
N LEU A 506 -18.73 -18.57 -25.19
CA LEU A 506 -18.61 -17.93 -26.50
C LEU A 506 -19.54 -18.54 -27.54
N TYR A 507 -19.83 -19.84 -27.43
CA TYR A 507 -20.66 -20.56 -28.40
C TYR A 507 -22.10 -20.72 -27.91
N ALA A 508 -22.28 -21.22 -26.67
CA ALA A 508 -23.59 -21.39 -26.09
C ALA A 508 -24.17 -20.08 -25.51
N THR A 509 -23.35 -19.01 -25.49
CA THR A 509 -23.72 -17.67 -24.98
C THR A 509 -24.41 -17.76 -23.61
N ASN A 510 -23.88 -18.62 -22.73
CA ASN A 510 -24.43 -18.77 -21.40
C ASN A 510 -24.18 -17.48 -20.60
N ASP A 511 -25.27 -16.81 -20.25
CA ASP A 511 -25.35 -15.55 -19.52
C ASP A 511 -25.65 -15.75 -18.02
N ASP A 512 -25.68 -17.00 -17.54
CA ASP A 512 -25.84 -17.33 -16.13
C ASP A 512 -24.66 -16.80 -15.29
N GLU A 513 -24.97 -15.89 -14.37
CA GLU A 513 -24.00 -15.27 -13.47
C GLU A 513 -23.43 -16.26 -12.43
N GLU A 514 -24.19 -17.31 -12.06
CA GLU A 514 -23.75 -18.37 -11.13
C GLU A 514 -22.88 -19.44 -11.79
N ARG A 515 -22.53 -19.29 -13.07
CA ARG A 515 -21.77 -20.27 -13.85
C ARG A 515 -20.42 -20.66 -13.25
N TYR A 516 -19.78 -19.74 -12.53
CA TYR A 516 -18.54 -19.99 -11.78
C TYR A 516 -18.77 -20.79 -10.48
N SER A 517 -20.00 -20.77 -9.96
CA SER A 517 -20.43 -21.36 -8.69
C SER A 517 -21.02 -22.78 -8.83
N ILE A 518 -20.85 -23.44 -9.97
CA ILE A 518 -21.29 -24.82 -10.15
C ILE A 518 -20.42 -25.76 -9.31
N GLN A 519 -21.08 -26.52 -8.42
CA GLN A 519 -20.59 -27.63 -7.58
C GLN A 519 -19.08 -27.91 -7.67
N ALA A 520 -18.35 -27.61 -6.58
CA ALA A 520 -16.93 -27.93 -6.46
C ALA A 520 -16.65 -29.38 -6.88
N HIS A 521 -15.58 -29.59 -7.64
CA HIS A 521 -15.11 -30.92 -7.95
C HIS A 521 -13.68 -31.08 -7.42
N PRO A 522 -13.51 -31.39 -6.12
CA PRO A 522 -12.20 -31.34 -5.44
C PRO A 522 -11.10 -32.17 -6.12
N VAL A 523 -11.48 -33.29 -6.75
CA VAL A 523 -10.53 -34.15 -7.49
C VAL A 523 -10.02 -33.48 -8.77
N LEU A 524 -10.84 -32.65 -9.42
CA LEU A 524 -10.53 -31.98 -10.69
C LEU A 524 -10.08 -30.52 -10.51
N LEU A 525 -10.18 -29.99 -9.28
CA LEU A 525 -9.90 -28.60 -8.93
C LEU A 525 -10.58 -27.64 -9.93
N ARG A 526 -11.87 -27.84 -10.16
CA ARG A 526 -12.62 -27.17 -11.23
C ARG A 526 -12.61 -25.67 -11.03
N ASN A 527 -12.93 -25.20 -9.83
CA ASN A 527 -13.07 -23.79 -9.55
C ASN A 527 -11.71 -23.08 -9.55
N LEU A 528 -10.68 -23.67 -8.96
CA LEU A 528 -9.31 -23.14 -9.05
C LEU A 528 -8.82 -23.10 -10.50
N THR A 529 -9.14 -24.11 -11.30
CA THR A 529 -8.78 -24.17 -12.72
C THR A 529 -9.53 -23.11 -13.54
N VAL A 530 -10.83 -22.94 -13.32
CA VAL A 530 -11.65 -21.92 -13.97
C VAL A 530 -11.15 -20.52 -13.62
N GLN A 531 -10.89 -20.25 -12.34
CA GLN A 531 -10.35 -18.97 -11.91
C GLN A 531 -8.99 -18.67 -12.57
N ALA A 532 -8.14 -19.68 -12.73
CA ALA A 532 -6.84 -19.53 -13.36
C ALA A 532 -6.88 -19.24 -14.88
N ALA A 533 -8.03 -19.35 -15.56
CA ALA A 533 -8.14 -19.00 -16.98
C ALA A 533 -7.94 -17.49 -17.21
N ASP A 534 -7.61 -17.08 -18.44
CA ASP A 534 -7.51 -15.65 -18.76
C ASP A 534 -8.89 -15.00 -18.86
N PRO A 535 -9.08 -13.74 -18.43
CA PRO A 535 -10.29 -12.99 -18.75
C PRO A 535 -10.55 -12.94 -20.27
N PRO A 536 -11.82 -13.05 -20.73
CA PRO A 536 -13.05 -13.06 -19.94
C PRO A 536 -13.50 -14.45 -19.46
N LEU A 537 -12.70 -15.50 -19.66
CA LEU A 537 -13.08 -16.87 -19.28
C LEU A 537 -12.91 -17.10 -17.77
N GLY A 538 -11.77 -16.69 -17.23
CA GLY A 538 -11.45 -16.78 -15.80
C GLY A 538 -11.31 -15.40 -15.16
N TYR A 539 -10.95 -15.41 -13.89
CA TYR A 539 -10.88 -14.23 -13.03
C TYR A 539 -9.71 -14.33 -12.03
N PRO A 540 -8.45 -14.49 -12.51
CA PRO A 540 -7.30 -14.52 -11.62
C PRO A 540 -7.10 -13.14 -11.01
N ILE A 541 -6.85 -13.05 -9.70
CA ILE A 541 -6.58 -11.76 -9.01
C ILE A 541 -5.38 -11.06 -9.63
N TYR A 542 -4.37 -11.86 -10.00
CA TYR A 542 -3.15 -11.35 -10.60
C TYR A 542 -2.74 -12.25 -11.74
N SER A 543 -2.25 -11.64 -12.81
CA SER A 543 -1.52 -12.34 -13.87
C SER A 543 -0.27 -11.56 -14.21
N SER A 544 0.88 -12.22 -14.10
CA SER A 544 2.14 -11.60 -14.47
C SER A 544 2.23 -11.40 -15.98
N ALA A 545 2.95 -10.37 -16.40
CA ALA A 545 3.54 -10.38 -17.74
C ALA A 545 4.38 -11.67 -17.92
N PRO A 546 4.60 -12.13 -19.17
CA PRO A 546 5.45 -13.29 -19.43
C PRO A 546 6.84 -13.12 -18.79
N VAL A 547 7.19 -14.04 -17.87
CA VAL A 547 8.44 -14.03 -17.12
C VAL A 547 9.42 -14.95 -17.82
N HIS A 548 10.44 -14.35 -18.45
CA HIS A 548 11.51 -15.10 -19.11
C HIS A 548 12.59 -15.50 -18.12
N LEU A 549 12.89 -16.79 -18.07
CA LEU A 549 13.88 -17.37 -17.18
C LEU A 549 14.95 -18.08 -18.00
N PRO A 550 16.24 -17.85 -17.69
CA PRO A 550 17.31 -18.59 -18.33
C PRO A 550 17.24 -20.07 -17.92
N CYS A 551 17.10 -20.95 -18.90
CA CYS A 551 17.39 -22.37 -18.76
C CYS A 551 18.90 -22.56 -18.96
N LEU A 552 19.50 -23.45 -18.17
CA LEU A 552 20.90 -23.84 -18.26
C LEU A 552 20.89 -25.22 -18.90
#